data_AF-A0A6I2USK9-F1
#
_entry.id   AF-A0A6I2USK9-F1
#
_cell.length_a   1.000
_cell.length_b   1.000
_cell.length_c   1.000
_cell.angle_alpha   90.00
_cell.angle_beta   90.00
_cell.angle_gamma   90.00
#
_symmetry.space_group_name_H-M   'P 1'
#
loop_
_entity.id
_entity.type
_entity.pdbx_description
1 polymer ?
#
loop_
_entity_poly.entity_id
_entity_poly.type
_entity_poly.pdbx_seq_one_letter_code
_entity_poly.pdbx_strand_id
1 'polypeptide(L)'
;MKKPEIVVGEKTLTPKRNPTMKMWRIITKQDERDAVEKMDMEQILDSRLEIIATVYEIDKSILDDMDVADIIPAYRDIVKWIHGLIFPKLEEVPNAGAEKDQE
;
A
#
# COMPACT_ATOMS: atom_id res chain seq x y z
N MET A 1 13.58 4.12 0.74
CA MET A 1 12.87 3.69 -0.50
C MET A 1 12.32 4.91 -1.23
N LYS A 2 12.31 4.90 -2.57
CA LYS A 2 11.66 5.95 -3.39
C LYS A 2 10.13 5.84 -3.23
N LYS A 3 9.42 6.97 -3.25
CA LYS A 3 7.95 6.98 -3.29
C LYS A 3 7.47 6.42 -4.64
N PRO A 4 6.41 5.61 -4.69
CA PRO A 4 5.84 5.12 -5.94
C PRO A 4 5.25 6.29 -6.74
N GLU A 5 5.41 6.29 -8.05
CA GLU A 5 4.87 7.31 -8.95
C GLU A 5 3.92 6.61 -9.92
N ILE A 6 2.76 7.20 -10.19
CA ILE A 6 1.82 6.68 -11.18
C ILE A 6 1.60 7.72 -12.27
N VAL A 7 1.27 7.25 -13.47
CA VAL A 7 0.85 8.10 -14.59
C VAL A 7 -0.63 7.87 -14.81
N VAL A 8 -1.38 8.96 -14.90
CA VAL A 8 -2.82 8.95 -15.14
C VAL A 8 -3.12 10.01 -16.20
N GLY A 9 -3.51 9.56 -17.39
CA GLY A 9 -3.49 10.41 -18.58
C GLY A 9 -2.11 11.03 -18.82
N GLU A 10 -2.05 12.37 -18.92
CA GLU A 10 -0.79 13.13 -19.09
C GLU A 10 -0.15 13.57 -17.77
N LYS A 11 -0.69 13.17 -16.61
CA LYS A 11 -0.25 13.64 -15.29
C LYS A 11 0.52 12.55 -14.55
N THR A 12 1.66 12.92 -13.98
CA THR A 12 2.38 12.10 -13.00
C THR A 12 1.95 12.48 -11.59
N LEU A 13 1.52 11.49 -10.81
CA LEU A 13 1.13 11.65 -9.42
C LEU A 13 2.17 11.02 -8.49
N THR A 14 2.40 11.69 -7.36
CA THR A 14 3.26 11.19 -6.27
C THR A 14 2.49 11.26 -4.94
N PRO A 15 2.70 10.32 -4.00
CA PRO A 15 2.03 10.35 -2.71
C PRO A 15 2.42 11.61 -1.93
N LYS A 16 1.40 12.41 -1.58
CA LYS A 16 1.57 13.68 -0.85
C LYS A 16 2.22 13.46 0.51
N ARG A 17 1.93 12.33 1.17
CA ARG A 17 2.35 12.00 2.53
C ARG A 17 2.94 10.61 2.64
N ASN A 18 3.66 10.35 3.73
CA ASN A 18 4.07 9.00 4.07
C ASN A 18 2.86 8.16 4.50
N PRO A 19 2.89 6.84 4.31
CA PRO A 19 1.81 5.95 4.72
C PRO A 19 1.62 5.96 6.23
N THR A 20 0.37 5.90 6.66
CA THR A 20 -0.01 5.83 8.07
C THR A 20 -0.26 4.38 8.49
N MET A 21 -0.31 4.13 9.81
CA MET A 21 -0.74 2.81 10.33
C MET A 21 -2.14 2.41 9.84
N LYS A 22 -3.02 3.38 9.60
CA LYS A 22 -4.35 3.11 9.02
C LYS A 22 -4.21 2.55 7.60
N MET A 23 -3.33 3.14 6.78
CA MET A 23 -3.07 2.67 5.42
C MET A 23 -2.50 1.24 5.41
N TRP A 24 -1.53 0.97 6.28
CA TRP A 24 -0.96 -0.37 6.41
C TRP A 24 -2.01 -1.43 6.78
N ARG A 25 -2.89 -1.13 7.74
CA ARG A 25 -3.99 -2.03 8.11
C ARG A 25 -4.95 -2.29 6.96
N ILE A 26 -5.26 -1.28 6.16
CA ILE A 26 -6.16 -1.41 5.00
C ILE A 26 -5.55 -2.37 3.97
N ILE A 27 -4.27 -2.19 3.64
CA ILE A 27 -3.57 -3.04 2.67
C ILE A 27 -3.45 -4.48 3.17
N THR A 28 -3.04 -4.66 4.42
CA THR A 28 -2.90 -6.01 5.02
C THR A 28 -4.24 -6.74 5.01
N LYS A 29 -5.33 -6.05 5.39
CA LYS A 29 -6.67 -6.63 5.36
C LYS A 29 -7.12 -7.00 3.95
N GLN A 30 -6.74 -6.22 2.94
CA GLN A 30 -7.06 -6.54 1.55
C GLN A 30 -6.23 -7.71 1.02
N ASP A 31 -4.94 -7.79 1.35
CA ASP A 31 -4.12 -8.95 0.98
C ASP A 31 -4.62 -10.25 1.64
N GLU A 32 -5.08 -10.20 2.90
CA GLU A 32 -5.75 -11.32 3.57
C GLU A 32 -7.06 -11.71 2.86
N ARG A 33 -7.85 -10.71 2.44
CA ARG A 33 -9.12 -10.93 1.74
C ARG A 33 -8.89 -11.60 0.38
N ASP A 34 -7.94 -11.11 -0.40
CA ASP A 34 -7.54 -11.69 -1.70
C ASP A 34 -7.08 -13.15 -1.57
N ALA A 35 -6.46 -13.51 -0.44
CA ALA A 35 -5.98 -14.87 -0.21
C ALA A 35 -7.09 -15.88 0.15
N VAL A 36 -8.22 -15.39 0.68
CA VAL A 36 -9.27 -16.24 1.28
C VAL A 36 -10.57 -16.21 0.47
N GLU A 37 -10.92 -15.08 -0.13
CA GLU A 37 -12.16 -14.90 -0.87
C GLU A 37 -11.97 -15.21 -2.36
N LYS A 38 -12.97 -15.87 -2.95
CA LYS A 38 -13.08 -15.97 -4.41
C LYS A 38 -13.69 -14.68 -4.95
N MET A 39 -12.85 -13.66 -5.13
CA MET A 39 -13.23 -12.43 -5.81
C MET A 39 -13.07 -12.58 -7.32
N ASP A 40 -13.97 -11.97 -8.08
CA ASP A 40 -13.79 -11.85 -9.52
C ASP A 40 -12.76 -10.77 -9.87
N MET A 41 -12.34 -10.72 -11.13
CA MET A 41 -11.31 -9.79 -11.57
C MET A 41 -11.73 -8.33 -11.44
N GLU A 42 -13.02 -8.03 -11.60
CA GLU A 42 -13.54 -6.66 -11.49
C GLU A 42 -13.42 -6.18 -10.05
N GLN A 43 -13.85 -6.99 -9.08
CA GLN A 43 -13.73 -6.72 -7.64
C GLN A 43 -12.27 -6.52 -7.20
N ILE A 44 -11.35 -7.34 -7.73
CA ILE A 44 -9.93 -7.20 -7.44
C ILE A 44 -9.43 -5.85 -7.95
N LEU A 45 -9.66 -5.52 -9.21
CA LEU A 45 -9.21 -4.25 -9.80
C LEU A 45 -9.82 -3.05 -9.08
N ASP A 46 -11.11 -3.11 -8.77
CA ASP A 46 -11.84 -2.07 -8.06
C ASP A 46 -11.22 -1.79 -6.68
N SER A 47 -10.90 -2.85 -5.94
CA SER A 47 -10.22 -2.73 -4.64
C SER A 47 -8.81 -2.13 -4.76
N ARG A 48 -8.10 -2.40 -5.86
CA ARG A 48 -6.75 -1.85 -6.10
C ARG A 48 -6.84 -0.36 -6.42
N LEU A 49 -7.82 0.05 -7.22
CA LEU A 49 -8.11 1.45 -7.50
C LEU A 49 -8.46 2.23 -6.23
N GLU A 50 -9.25 1.65 -5.31
CA GLU A 50 -9.54 2.27 -4.02
C GLU A 50 -8.28 2.52 -3.19
N ILE A 51 -7.36 1.56 -3.13
CA ILE A 51 -6.11 1.70 -2.39
C ILE A 51 -5.23 2.77 -3.05
N ILE A 52 -5.10 2.76 -4.37
CA ILE A 52 -4.34 3.77 -5.12
C ILE A 52 -4.93 5.16 -4.81
N ALA A 53 -6.24 5.37 -4.99
CA ALA A 53 -6.90 6.64 -4.73
C ALA A 53 -6.65 7.14 -3.29
N THR A 54 -6.73 6.23 -2.33
CA THR A 54 -6.46 6.52 -0.91
C THR A 54 -5.00 6.95 -0.68
N VAL A 55 -4.02 6.27 -1.30
CA VAL A 55 -2.60 6.56 -1.11
C VAL A 55 -2.19 7.90 -1.73
N TYR A 56 -2.74 8.22 -2.89
CA TYR A 56 -2.46 9.48 -3.58
C TYR A 56 -3.32 10.66 -3.07
N GLU A 57 -4.25 10.40 -2.15
CA GLU A 57 -5.23 11.38 -1.64
C GLU A 57 -5.93 12.10 -2.81
N ILE A 58 -6.48 11.29 -3.73
CA ILE A 58 -7.23 11.70 -4.93
C ILE A 58 -8.61 11.03 -4.96
N ASP A 59 -9.51 11.58 -5.77
CA ASP A 59 -10.76 10.90 -6.08
C ASP A 59 -10.51 9.68 -6.98
N LYS A 60 -11.26 8.59 -6.75
CA LYS A 60 -11.12 7.35 -7.53
C LYS A 60 -11.44 7.56 -9.01
N SER A 61 -12.38 8.44 -9.35
CA SER A 61 -12.74 8.74 -10.75
C SER A 61 -11.57 9.31 -11.57
N ILE A 62 -10.55 9.89 -10.91
CA ILE A 62 -9.34 10.32 -11.60
C ILE A 62 -8.61 9.11 -12.22
N LEU A 63 -8.73 7.93 -11.61
CA LEU A 63 -8.08 6.71 -12.07
C LEU A 63 -8.85 6.00 -13.20
N ASP A 64 -10.03 6.46 -13.59
CA ASP A 64 -10.79 5.87 -14.70
C ASP A 64 -10.05 6.01 -16.04
N ASP A 65 -9.16 7.00 -16.14
CA ASP A 65 -8.27 7.25 -17.29
C ASP A 65 -6.94 6.47 -17.22
N MET A 66 -6.74 5.64 -16.18
CA MET A 66 -5.53 4.83 -16.03
C MET A 66 -5.60 3.58 -16.91
N ASP A 67 -4.49 3.21 -17.56
CA ASP A 67 -4.43 1.95 -18.30
C ASP A 67 -4.62 0.78 -17.32
N VAL A 68 -5.50 -0.16 -17.68
CA VAL A 68 -5.75 -1.38 -16.89
C VAL A 68 -4.45 -2.17 -16.66
N ALA A 69 -3.52 -2.14 -17.62
CA ALA A 69 -2.22 -2.77 -17.50
C ALA A 69 -1.34 -2.15 -16.38
N ASP A 70 -1.59 -0.89 -16.02
CA ASP A 70 -0.80 -0.15 -15.03
C ASP A 70 -1.36 -0.26 -13.60
N ILE A 71 -2.63 -0.66 -13.44
CA ILE A 71 -3.28 -0.75 -12.12
C ILE A 71 -2.55 -1.73 -11.19
N ILE A 72 -2.28 -2.96 -11.66
CA ILE A 72 -1.64 -3.99 -10.85
C ILE A 72 -0.18 -3.64 -10.51
N PRO A 73 0.66 -3.19 -11.46
CA PRO A 73 1.99 -2.67 -11.15
C PRO A 73 1.97 -1.53 -10.12
N ALA A 74 1.10 -0.53 -10.30
CA ALA A 74 0.97 0.60 -9.39
C ALA A 74 0.62 0.15 -7.96
N TYR A 75 -0.36 -0.74 -7.82
CA TYR A 75 -0.70 -1.33 -6.54
C TYR A 75 0.49 -2.05 -5.89
N ARG A 76 1.20 -2.89 -6.64
CA ARG A 76 2.36 -3.64 -6.11
C ARG A 76 3.46 -2.72 -5.60
N ASP A 77 3.73 -1.63 -6.30
CA ASP A 77 4.78 -0.69 -5.89
C ASP A 77 4.39 0.10 -4.64
N ILE A 78 3.10 0.41 -4.47
CA ILE A 78 2.55 0.95 -3.21
C ILE A 78 2.77 -0.04 -2.07
N VAL A 79 2.41 -1.31 -2.24
CA VAL A 79 2.57 -2.34 -1.20
C VAL A 79 4.04 -2.48 -0.79
N LYS A 80 4.96 -2.59 -1.77
CA LYS A 80 6.40 -2.65 -1.50
C LYS A 80 6.89 -1.44 -0.73
N TRP A 81 6.46 -0.24 -1.14
CA TRP A 81 6.84 0.99 -0.46
C TRP A 81 6.37 1.01 1.00
N ILE A 82 5.14 0.57 1.26
CA ILE A 82 4.55 0.53 2.60
C ILE A 82 5.23 -0.51 3.48
N HIS A 83 5.40 -1.74 3.00
CA HIS A 83 6.14 -2.78 3.73
C HIS A 83 7.58 -2.35 4.02
N GLY A 84 8.20 -1.69 3.05
CA GLY A 84 9.53 -1.14 3.17
C GLY A 84 9.77 -0.09 4.25
N LEU A 85 8.71 0.56 4.73
CA LEU A 85 8.79 1.53 5.82
C LEU A 85 8.65 0.87 7.20
N ILE A 86 8.17 -0.37 7.26
CA ILE A 86 7.85 -1.08 8.49
C ILE A 86 9.04 -1.91 8.96
N PHE A 87 9.69 -2.64 8.05
CA PHE A 87 10.82 -3.51 8.40
C PHE A 87 12.01 -2.78 9.05
N PRO A 88 12.48 -1.61 8.54
CA PRO A 88 13.59 -0.90 9.16
C PRO A 88 13.25 -0.39 10.56
N LYS A 89 11.98 -0.06 10.82
CA LYS A 89 11.52 0.42 12.14
C LYS A 89 11.28 -0.70 13.14
N LEU A 90 11.11 -1.93 12.68
CA LEU A 90 11.04 -3.11 13.56
C LEU A 90 12.43 -3.55 14.03
N GLU A 91 13.46 -3.37 13.19
CA GLU A 91 14.87 -3.62 13.59
C GLU A 91 15.36 -2.62 14.66
N GLU A 92 14.80 -1.41 14.70
CA GLU A 92 15.14 -0.37 15.68
C GLU A 92 14.31 -0.43 16.98
N VAL A 93 13.46 -1.44 17.20
CA VAL A 93 12.85 -1.64 18.52
C VAL A 93 13.89 -2.37 19.39
N PRO A 94 14.58 -1.69 20.32
CA PRO A 94 15.38 -2.42 21.28
C PRO A 94 14.39 -3.25 22.10
N ASN A 95 14.71 -4.51 22.38
CA ASN A 95 14.03 -5.30 23.39
C ASN A 95 14.19 -4.62 24.77
N ALA A 96 13.50 -3.52 25.01
CA ALA A 96 13.38 -2.86 26.30
C ALA A 96 12.41 -3.71 27.14
N GLY A 97 12.94 -4.81 27.69
CA GLY A 97 12.16 -5.74 28.50
C GLY A 97 12.75 -7.12 28.69
N ALA A 98 13.91 -7.44 28.11
CA ALA A 98 14.69 -8.60 28.54
C ALA A 98 15.78 -8.13 29.52
N GLU A 99 15.36 -7.55 30.66
CA GLU A 99 16.24 -7.50 31.82
C GLU A 99 16.57 -8.94 32.20
N LYS A 100 17.87 -9.17 32.32
CA LYS A 100 18.48 -10.43 32.73
C LYS A 100 18.07 -10.69 34.17
N ASP A 101 17.14 -11.61 34.39
CA ASP A 101 17.09 -12.34 35.66
C ASP A 101 18.18 -13.41 35.60
N GLN A 102 19.40 -12.99 35.94
CA GLN A 102 20.43 -13.85 36.49
C GLN A 102 20.53 -13.54 37.99
N GLU A 103 19.83 -14.33 38.80
CA GLU A 103 20.34 -14.78 40.12
C GLU A 103 19.63 -16.07 40.55
#